data_AF-A0A6L7VL49-F1
#
_entry.id   AF-A0A6L7VL49-F1
#
_cell.length_a   1.000
_cell.length_b   1.000
_cell.length_c   1.000
_cell.angle_alpha   90.00
_cell.angle_beta   90.00
_cell.angle_gamma   90.00
#
_symmetry.space_group_name_H-M   'P 1'
#
loop_
_entity.id
_entity.type
_entity.pdbx_description
1 polymer ?
#
loop_
_entity_poly.entity_id
_entity_poly.type
_entity_poly.pdbx_seq_one_letter_code
_entity_poly.pdbx_strand_id
1 'polypeptide(L)'
;MIWVVDKRIVKHLVESHNRLYELPVRVEFEYQREDGRYVEGSLVTRPLFNEKQVLKTCPDITSHALKESVADSVRRDILEYIKQNQKPELEPAN
;
A
#
# COMPACT_ATOMS: atom_id res chain seq x y z
N MET A 1 18.08 14.82 2.42
CA MET A 1 17.27 13.61 2.74
C MET A 1 16.13 13.98 3.69
N ILE A 2 14.89 13.62 3.35
CA ILE A 2 13.74 13.74 4.26
C ILE A 2 13.01 12.39 4.36
N TRP A 3 12.40 12.13 5.50
CA TRP A 3 11.44 11.02 5.67
C TRP A 3 10.03 11.54 5.43
N VAL A 4 9.32 10.90 4.50
CA VAL A 4 7.90 11.15 4.27
C VAL A 4 7.12 10.08 5.02
N VAL A 5 6.12 10.50 5.80
CA VAL A 5 5.19 9.61 6.50
C VAL A 5 3.78 9.99 6.07
N ASP A 6 3.01 9.02 5.58
CA ASP A 6 1.70 9.27 5.01
C ASP A 6 0.72 8.09 5.25
N LYS A 7 -0.57 8.29 4.98
CA LYS A 7 -1.64 7.33 5.21
C LYS A 7 -2.60 7.29 4.04
N ARG A 8 -2.99 6.08 3.63
CA ARG A 8 -3.91 5.86 2.50
C ARG A 8 -4.83 4.67 2.76
N ILE A 9 -5.95 4.61 2.04
CA ILE A 9 -6.78 3.41 1.95
C ILE A 9 -6.49 2.75 0.61
N VAL A 10 -5.99 1.52 0.65
CA VAL A 10 -5.80 0.66 -0.53
C VAL A 10 -6.99 -0.28 -0.61
N LYS A 11 -7.61 -0.37 -1.79
CA LYS A 11 -8.70 -1.32 -2.05
C LYS A 11 -8.08 -2.64 -2.51
N HIS A 12 -8.14 -3.66 -1.66
CA HIS A 12 -7.71 -5.00 -2.00
C HIS A 12 -8.93 -5.83 -2.42
N LEU A 13 -8.83 -6.62 -3.48
CA LEU A 13 -9.90 -7.52 -3.91
C LEU A 13 -9.59 -8.94 -3.45
N VAL A 14 -10.58 -9.56 -2.81
CA VAL A 14 -10.51 -10.93 -2.31
C VAL A 14 -11.51 -11.77 -3.06
N GLU A 15 -11.06 -12.84 -3.71
CA GLU A 15 -11.95 -13.78 -4.42
C GLU A 15 -12.24 -15.01 -3.54
N SER A 16 -13.52 -15.31 -3.34
CA SER A 16 -13.98 -16.55 -2.69
C SER A 16 -15.34 -16.95 -3.24
N HIS A 17 -15.53 -18.24 -3.50
CA HIS A 17 -16.77 -18.81 -4.06
C HIS A 17 -17.29 -18.07 -5.31
N ASN A 18 -16.39 -17.75 -6.25
CA ASN A 18 -16.69 -16.99 -7.48
C ASN A 18 -17.32 -15.60 -7.22
N ARG A 19 -17.05 -15.02 -6.05
CA ARG A 19 -17.43 -13.65 -5.69
C ARG A 19 -16.18 -12.85 -5.35
N LEU A 20 -16.18 -11.59 -5.76
CA LEU A 20 -15.16 -10.62 -5.42
C LEU A 20 -15.66 -9.75 -4.26
N TYR A 21 -14.85 -9.64 -3.22
CA TYR A 21 -15.07 -8.80 -2.06
C TYR A 21 -14.03 -7.68 -2.04
N GLU A 22 -14.47 -6.44 -1.89
CA GLU A 22 -13.58 -5.32 -1.66
C GLU A 22 -13.22 -5.24 -0.17
N LEU A 23 -11.93 -5.39 0.13
CA LEU A 23 -11.34 -5.21 1.44
C LEU A 23 -10.63 -3.84 1.48
N PRO A 24 -11.17 -2.85 2.21
CA PRO A 24 -10.45 -1.61 2.46
C PRO A 24 -9.31 -1.87 3.45
N VAL A 25 -8.08 -1.61 3.02
CA VAL A 25 -6.87 -1.73 3.83
C VAL A 25 -6.35 -0.33 4.14
N ARG A 26 -6.36 0.07 5.41
CA ARG A 26 -5.71 1.31 5.83
C ARG A 26 -4.22 1.05 5.92
N VAL A 27 -3.43 1.87 5.24
CA VAL A 27 -1.98 1.73 5.20
C VAL A 27 -1.37 2.99 5.77
N GLU A 28 -0.55 2.85 6.80
CA GLU A 28 0.45 3.84 7.15
C GLU A 28 1.76 3.43 6.49
N PHE A 29 2.47 4.37 5.88
CA PHE A 29 3.73 4.06 5.21
C PHE A 29 4.71 5.22 5.32
N GLU A 30 5.98 4.88 5.25
CA GLU A 30 7.08 5.82 5.28
C GLU A 30 8.14 5.45 4.26
N TYR A 31 8.79 6.46 3.71
CA TYR A 31 9.86 6.29 2.75
C TYR A 31 10.82 7.48 2.78
N GLN A 32 12.03 7.25 2.27
CA GLN A 32 13.02 8.30 2.11
C GLN A 32 12.86 9.00 0.77
N ARG A 33 13.00 10.32 0.81
CA ARG A 33 13.10 11.18 -0.38
C ARG A 33 14.42 11.95 -0.36
N GLU A 34 15.15 11.88 -1.46
CA GLU A 34 16.42 12.57 -1.68
C GLU A 34 16.37 13.27 -3.05
N ASP A 35 16.70 14.57 -3.07
CA ASP A 35 16.61 15.43 -4.27
C ASP A 35 15.26 15.31 -5.01
N GLY A 36 14.17 15.28 -4.23
CA GLY A 36 12.80 15.14 -4.74
C GLY A 36 12.44 13.73 -5.22
N ARG A 37 13.35 12.76 -5.17
CA ARG A 37 13.18 11.38 -5.68
C ARG A 37 13.03 10.36 -4.57
N TYR A 38 12.25 9.32 -4.84
CA TYR A 38 12.12 8.17 -3.96
C TYR A 38 13.42 7.37 -3.90
N VAL A 39 13.86 7.01 -2.69
CA VAL A 39 14.98 6.10 -2.47
C VAL A 39 14.47 4.66 -2.47
N GLU A 40 14.92 3.85 -3.42
CA GLU A 40 14.50 2.44 -3.54
C GLU A 40 14.86 1.64 -2.29
N GLY A 41 13.96 0.75 -1.87
CA GLY A 41 14.14 -0.09 -0.69
C GLY A 41 13.85 0.61 0.65
N SER A 42 13.68 1.95 0.67
CA SER A 42 13.36 2.70 1.89
C SER A 42 11.89 2.59 2.34
N LEU A 43 11.03 1.98 1.52
CA LEU A 43 9.59 1.92 1.78
C LEU A 43 9.28 0.90 2.87
N VAL A 44 8.66 1.38 3.95
CA VAL A 44 8.07 0.56 5.01
C VAL A 44 6.57 0.79 5.03
N THR A 45 5.79 -0.28 5.04
CA THR A 45 4.31 -0.24 5.05
C THR A 45 3.75 -0.97 6.26
N ARG A 46 2.73 -0.40 6.88
CA ARG A 46 2.02 -0.95 8.04
C ARG A 46 0.53 -1.05 7.70
N PRO A 47 0.10 -2.15 7.04
CA PRO A 47 -1.29 -2.35 6.68
C PRO A 47 -2.15 -2.72 7.90
N LEU A 48 -3.38 -2.22 7.92
CA LEU A 48 -4.38 -2.47 8.94
C LEU A 48 -5.72 -2.81 8.28
N PHE A 49 -6.24 -4.00 8.58
CA PHE A 49 -7.51 -4.49 8.08
C PHE A 49 -8.10 -5.52 9.04
N ASN A 50 -9.40 -5.78 8.95
CA ASN A 50 -10.08 -6.75 9.81
C ASN A 50 -9.92 -8.19 9.27
N GLU A 51 -8.74 -8.78 9.50
CA GLU A 51 -8.42 -10.14 9.08
C GLU A 51 -9.49 -11.17 9.51
N LYS A 52 -9.94 -11.12 10.77
CA LYS A 52 -10.91 -12.08 11.30
C LYS A 52 -12.24 -12.04 10.54
N GLN A 53 -12.71 -10.86 10.17
CA GLN A 53 -13.95 -10.71 9.41
C GLN A 53 -13.80 -11.24 7.98
N VAL A 54 -12.65 -11.02 7.35
CA VAL A 54 -12.38 -11.53 6.00
C VAL A 54 -12.34 -13.04 6.01
N LEU A 55 -11.58 -13.67 6.91
CA LEU A 55 -11.49 -15.13 7.01
C LEU A 55 -12.83 -15.79 7.35
N LYS A 56 -13.71 -15.09 8.09
CA LYS A 56 -15.08 -15.56 8.32
C LYS A 56 -15.95 -15.51 7.05
N THR A 57 -15.73 -14.51 6.20
CA THR A 57 -16.51 -14.29 4.97
C THR A 57 -15.98 -15.11 3.80
N CYS A 58 -14.68 -15.38 3.79
CA CYS A 58 -13.93 -16.10 2.77
C CYS A 58 -13.18 -17.26 3.43
N PRO A 59 -13.88 -18.36 3.80
CA PRO A 59 -13.31 -19.44 4.59
C PRO A 59 -12.25 -20.26 3.84
N ASP A 60 -12.22 -20.21 2.50
CA ASP A 60 -11.25 -20.93 1.67
C ASP A 60 -9.84 -20.30 1.71
N ILE A 61 -9.72 -19.09 2.26
CA ILE A 61 -8.48 -18.33 2.26
C ILE A 61 -7.77 -18.52 3.59
N THR A 62 -6.47 -18.80 3.53
CA THR A 62 -5.66 -18.88 4.75
C THR A 62 -5.22 -17.48 5.20
N SER A 63 -5.02 -17.33 6.52
CA SER A 63 -4.45 -16.11 7.12
C SER A 63 -3.17 -15.65 6.42
N HIS A 64 -2.27 -16.59 6.11
CA HIS A 64 -1.01 -16.32 5.44
C HIS A 64 -1.22 -15.78 4.02
N ALA A 65 -2.02 -16.50 3.21
CA ALA A 65 -2.29 -16.10 1.83
C ALA A 65 -2.98 -14.73 1.75
N LEU A 66 -3.90 -14.44 2.68
CA LEU A 66 -4.54 -13.13 2.76
C LEU A 66 -3.52 -12.02 3.06
N LYS A 67 -2.62 -12.24 4.04
CA LYS A 67 -1.60 -11.25 4.42
C LYS A 67 -0.60 -10.98 3.29
N GLU A 68 -0.13 -12.02 2.61
CA GLU A 68 0.76 -11.85 1.44
C GLU A 68 0.06 -11.09 0.31
N SER A 69 -1.16 -11.49 -0.04
CA SER A 69 -1.94 -10.84 -1.11
C SER A 69 -2.25 -9.36 -0.82
N VAL A 70 -2.55 -9.05 0.45
CA VAL A 70 -2.70 -7.67 0.92
C VAL A 70 -1.37 -6.92 0.83
N ALA A 71 -0.26 -7.51 1.28
CA ALA A 71 1.05 -6.87 1.24
C ALA A 71 1.46 -6.53 -0.20
N ASP A 72 1.23 -7.42 -1.16
CA ASP A 72 1.52 -7.19 -2.58
C ASP A 72 0.65 -6.08 -3.17
N SER A 73 -0.63 -6.05 -2.81
CA SER A 73 -1.56 -5.01 -3.27
C SER A 73 -1.19 -3.64 -2.69
N VAL A 74 -0.86 -3.60 -1.40
CA VAL A 74 -0.39 -2.39 -0.72
C VAL A 74 0.91 -1.90 -1.33
N ARG A 75 1.90 -2.78 -1.53
CA ARG A 75 3.19 -2.39 -2.10
C ARG A 75 3.03 -1.78 -3.49
N ARG A 76 2.20 -2.39 -4.35
CA ARG A 76 1.92 -1.86 -5.69
C ARG A 76 1.26 -0.48 -5.66
N ASP A 77 0.16 -0.34 -4.93
CA ASP A 77 -0.61 0.91 -4.87
C ASP A 77 0.23 2.07 -4.28
N ILE A 78 0.98 1.79 -3.21
CA ILE A 78 1.83 2.80 -2.57
C ILE A 78 3.01 3.20 -3.47
N LEU A 79 3.66 2.26 -4.16
CA LEU A 79 4.73 2.61 -5.10
C LEU A 79 4.21 3.43 -6.28
N GLU A 80 3.02 3.10 -6.79
CA GLU A 80 2.37 3.90 -7.83
C GLU A 80 2.05 5.31 -7.34
N TYR A 81 1.46 5.43 -6.14
CA TYR A 81 1.22 6.72 -5.50
C TYR A 81 2.50 7.55 -5.36
N ILE A 82 3.59 6.94 -4.86
CA ILE A 82 4.87 7.63 -4.69
C ILE A 82 5.40 8.11 -6.05
N LYS A 83 5.29 7.33 -7.12
CA LYS A 83 5.71 7.73 -8.48
C LYS A 83 4.90 8.90 -9.01
N GLN A 84 3.58 8.88 -8.83
CA GLN A 84 2.69 9.96 -9.28
C GLN A 84 2.91 11.29 -8.54
N ASN A 85 3.42 11.21 -7.30
CA ASN A 85 3.64 12.37 -6.43
C ASN A 85 5.12 12.79 -6.33
N GLN A 86 6.00 12.20 -7.14
CA GLN A 86 7.34 12.72 -7.38
C GLN A 86 7.28 13.90 -8.33
N LYS A 87 7.09 15.11 -7.81
CA LYS A 87 7.43 16.33 -8.54
C LYS A 87 8.88 16.69 -8.26
N PRO A 88 9.72 16.92 -9.29
CA PRO A 88 10.95 17.69 -9.07
C PRO A 88 10.54 19.07 -8.54
N GLU A 89 11.17 19.53 -7.45
CA GLU A 89 11.09 20.93 -7.08
C GLU A 89 11.54 21.75 -8.31
N LEU A 90 10.65 22.62 -8.78
CA LEU A 90 10.88 23.48 -9.93
C LEU A 90 12.20 24.23 -9.74
N GLU A 91 13.09 24.13 -10.73
CA GLU A 91 14.26 25.01 -10.83
C GLU A 91 13.79 26.46 -10.73
N PRO A 92 14.47 27.33 -9.96
CA PRO A 92 14.12 28.74 -9.94
C PRO A 92 14.26 29.29 -11.36
N ALA A 93 13.17 29.87 -11.88
CA ALA A 93 13.18 30.58 -13.14
C ALA A 93 14.24 31.69 -13.07
N ASN A 94 15.23 31.58 -13.95
CA ASN A 94 16.34 32.52 -14.12
C ASN A 94 15.86 33.84 -14.71
#